data_AF-A0A1T4KM06-F1
#
_entry.id   AF-A0A1T4KM06-F1
#
_cell.length_a   1.000
_cell.length_b   1.000
_cell.length_c   1.000
_cell.angle_alpha   90.00
_cell.angle_beta   90.00
_cell.angle_gamma   90.00
#
_symmetry.space_group_name_H-M   'P 1'
#
loop_
_entity.id
_entity.type
_entity.pdbx_description
1 polymer ?
#
loop_
_entity_poly.entity_id
_entity_poly.type
_entity_poly.pdbx_seq_one_letter_code
_entity_poly.pdbx_strand_id
1 'polypeptide(L)'
;MLSSADAQNSTREALKMGYRLIDTANAYVNERAVGRGIKESGVERKEIFLSTKLWPSEYENPNAVDETLERLGVDYVDLLYIHQPAGNWLAGYRQLEKALRDGKARSIGISNFEGKYIEELETKWETAPQFIQVEAHPYFTQKDLRVTLDKYGIKLMSWYRRKPMACLPSFR
;
A
#
# COMPACT_ATOMS: atom_id res chain seq x y z
N MET A 1 -10.51 -11.41 6.08
CA MET A 1 -10.37 -10.60 4.83
C MET A 1 -11.75 -10.48 4.20
N LEU A 2 -12.03 -9.40 3.46
CA LEU A 2 -13.31 -9.25 2.76
C LEU A 2 -13.47 -10.35 1.71
N SER A 3 -14.68 -10.88 1.54
CA SER A 3 -14.98 -11.77 0.41
C SER A 3 -14.84 -11.02 -0.92
N SER A 4 -14.76 -11.74 -2.04
CA SER A 4 -14.73 -11.12 -3.36
C SER A 4 -15.97 -10.26 -3.63
N ALA A 5 -17.16 -10.70 -3.19
CA ALA A 5 -18.38 -9.94 -3.35
C ALA A 5 -18.37 -8.66 -2.49
N ASP A 6 -17.92 -8.77 -1.23
CA ASP A 6 -17.85 -7.63 -0.31
C ASP A 6 -16.80 -6.62 -0.75
N ALA A 7 -15.64 -7.07 -1.23
CA ALA A 7 -14.59 -6.18 -1.73
C ALA A 7 -15.09 -5.36 -2.93
N GLN A 8 -15.72 -6.01 -3.91
CA GLN A 8 -16.28 -5.33 -5.08
C GLN A 8 -17.36 -4.31 -4.68
N ASN A 9 -18.32 -4.74 -3.86
CA ASN A 9 -19.41 -3.87 -3.39
C ASN A 9 -18.87 -2.69 -2.57
N SER A 10 -17.97 -2.94 -1.62
CA SER A 10 -17.38 -1.90 -0.77
C SER A 10 -16.60 -0.87 -1.59
N THR A 11 -15.79 -1.32 -2.55
CA THR A 11 -15.06 -0.41 -3.45
C THR A 11 -16.02 0.45 -4.27
N ARG A 12 -17.04 -0.16 -4.90
CA ARG A 12 -18.01 0.56 -5.73
C ARG A 12 -18.78 1.60 -4.93
N GLU A 13 -19.33 1.21 -3.78
CA GLU A 13 -20.14 2.12 -2.96
C GLU A 13 -19.29 3.23 -2.34
N ALA A 14 -18.06 2.94 -1.86
CA ALA A 14 -17.16 3.97 -1.35
C ALA A 14 -16.87 5.06 -2.40
N LEU A 15 -16.57 4.66 -3.64
CA LEU A 15 -16.32 5.60 -4.74
C LEU A 15 -17.56 6.45 -5.07
N LYS A 16 -18.75 5.84 -5.09
CA LYS A 16 -20.03 6.55 -5.27
C LYS A 16 -20.33 7.53 -4.13
N MET A 17 -19.92 7.20 -2.91
CA MET A 17 -20.06 8.08 -1.73
C MET A 17 -19.04 9.23 -1.70
N GLY A 18 -18.13 9.31 -2.67
CA GLY A 18 -17.14 10.39 -2.76
C GLY A 18 -15.75 10.05 -2.25
N TYR A 19 -15.50 8.82 -1.77
CA TYR A 19 -14.13 8.40 -1.50
C TYR A 19 -13.34 8.38 -2.80
N ARG A 20 -12.05 8.73 -2.71
CA ARG A 20 -11.12 8.71 -3.84
C ARG A 20 -9.86 7.90 -3.56
N LEU A 21 -9.66 7.43 -2.33
CA LEU A 21 -8.57 6.52 -1.99
C LEU A 21 -9.09 5.11 -1.82
N ILE A 22 -8.53 4.16 -2.57
CA ILE A 22 -8.78 2.73 -2.45
C ILE A 22 -7.44 2.03 -2.19
N ASP A 23 -7.32 1.34 -1.07
CA ASP A 23 -6.11 0.60 -0.68
C ASP A 23 -6.40 -0.90 -0.64
N THR A 24 -5.56 -1.69 -1.31
CA THR A 24 -5.59 -3.15 -1.29
C THR A 24 -4.18 -3.75 -1.20
N ALA A 25 -4.03 -5.05 -1.42
CA ALA A 25 -2.76 -5.75 -1.54
C ALA A 25 -2.97 -7.07 -2.30
N ASN A 26 -1.93 -7.55 -2.99
CA ASN A 26 -1.96 -8.88 -3.62
C ASN A 26 -2.28 -10.00 -2.61
N ALA A 27 -1.75 -9.89 -1.39
CA ALA A 27 -1.97 -10.82 -0.28
C ALA A 27 -3.44 -10.90 0.17
N TYR A 28 -4.27 -9.90 -0.15
CA TYR A 28 -5.70 -9.92 0.21
C TYR A 28 -6.55 -10.77 -0.73
N VAL A 29 -5.96 -11.21 -1.86
CA VAL A 29 -6.59 -12.09 -2.86
C VAL A 29 -7.92 -11.53 -3.39
N ASN A 30 -8.03 -10.20 -3.45
CA ASN A 30 -9.26 -9.50 -3.84
C ASN A 30 -9.04 -8.40 -4.89
N GLU A 31 -7.84 -8.29 -5.47
CA GLU A 31 -7.50 -7.26 -6.48
C GLU A 31 -8.45 -7.30 -7.68
N ARG A 32 -8.80 -8.49 -8.18
CA ARG A 32 -9.80 -8.65 -9.26
C ARG A 32 -11.18 -8.12 -8.88
N ALA A 33 -11.58 -8.26 -7.62
CA ALA A 33 -12.85 -7.71 -7.13
C ALA A 33 -12.80 -6.19 -6.98
N VAL A 34 -11.69 -5.65 -6.46
CA VAL A 34 -11.46 -4.20 -6.37
C VAL A 34 -11.49 -3.56 -7.76
N GLY A 35 -10.82 -4.16 -8.74
CA GLY A 35 -10.82 -3.70 -10.14
C GLY A 35 -12.22 -3.63 -10.75
N ARG A 36 -13.04 -4.67 -10.56
CA ARG A 36 -14.45 -4.66 -10.97
C ARG A 36 -15.24 -3.56 -10.25
N GLY A 37 -15.03 -3.38 -8.95
CA GLY A 37 -15.69 -2.34 -8.15
C GLY A 37 -15.35 -0.92 -8.62
N ILE A 38 -14.09 -0.68 -8.99
CA ILE A 38 -13.65 0.58 -9.62
C ILE A 38 -14.39 0.81 -10.93
N LYS A 39 -14.39 -0.18 -11.84
CA LYS A 39 -15.06 -0.07 -13.14
C LYS A 39 -16.57 0.20 -13.01
N GLU A 40 -17.24 -0.52 -12.11
CA GLU A 40 -18.69 -0.37 -11.87
C GLU A 40 -19.06 0.93 -11.12
N SER A 41 -18.09 1.62 -10.51
CA SER A 41 -18.36 2.89 -9.83
C SER A 41 -18.72 4.01 -10.80
N GLY A 42 -18.24 3.93 -12.05
CA GLY A 42 -18.37 5.00 -13.05
C GLY A 42 -17.46 6.21 -12.81
N VAL A 43 -16.63 6.20 -11.75
CA VAL A 43 -15.66 7.28 -11.47
C VAL A 43 -14.46 7.14 -12.40
N GLU A 44 -14.01 8.25 -12.98
CA GLU A 44 -12.86 8.22 -13.90
C GLU A 44 -11.60 7.74 -13.17
N ARG A 45 -10.81 6.84 -13.80
CA ARG A 45 -9.61 6.25 -13.18
C ARG A 45 -8.64 7.30 -12.65
N LYS A 46 -8.48 8.44 -13.35
CA LYS A 46 -7.57 9.54 -12.96
C LYS A 46 -7.99 10.27 -11.68
N GLU A 47 -9.25 10.14 -11.26
CA GLU A 47 -9.75 10.73 -10.01
C GLU A 47 -9.53 9.82 -8.80
N ILE A 48 -9.19 8.54 -9.04
CA ILE A 48 -9.02 7.54 -7.99
C ILE A 48 -7.54 7.42 -7.66
N PHE A 49 -7.20 7.57 -6.39
CA PHE A 49 -5.91 7.19 -5.82
C PHE A 49 -5.96 5.71 -5.42
N LEU A 50 -5.43 4.84 -6.28
CA LEU A 50 -5.37 3.40 -6.04
C LEU A 50 -4.00 2.99 -5.51
N SER A 51 -3.98 2.38 -4.32
CA SER A 51 -2.78 1.79 -3.73
C SER A 51 -2.88 0.27 -3.60
N THR A 52 -1.77 -0.42 -3.87
CA THR A 52 -1.62 -1.87 -3.64
C THR A 52 -0.21 -2.20 -3.16
N LYS A 53 0.03 -3.45 -2.75
CA LYS A 53 1.27 -3.90 -2.09
C LYS A 53 1.72 -5.21 -2.70
N LEU A 54 3.03 -5.39 -2.83
CA LEU A 54 3.65 -6.69 -3.09
C LEU A 54 3.91 -7.41 -1.77
N TRP A 55 3.57 -8.69 -1.69
CA TRP A 55 3.86 -9.58 -0.56
C TRP A 55 5.26 -10.16 -0.69
N PRO A 56 5.94 -10.58 0.41
CA PRO A 56 7.28 -11.15 0.34
C PRO A 56 7.49 -12.31 -0.64
N SER A 57 6.47 -13.10 -0.93
CA SER A 57 6.56 -14.17 -1.94
C SER A 57 6.77 -13.64 -3.37
N GLU A 58 6.41 -12.39 -3.64
CA GLU A 58 6.48 -11.76 -4.96
C GLU A 58 7.73 -10.90 -5.16
N TYR A 59 8.54 -10.66 -4.13
CA TYR A 59 9.66 -9.72 -4.20
C TYR A 59 10.75 -10.10 -5.21
N GLU A 60 10.83 -11.38 -5.57
CA GLU A 60 11.78 -11.88 -6.57
C GLU A 60 11.07 -12.31 -7.87
N ASN A 61 9.74 -12.24 -7.94
CA ASN A 61 8.99 -12.50 -9.16
C ASN A 61 9.10 -11.29 -10.10
N PRO A 62 9.77 -11.40 -11.26
CA PRO A 62 9.98 -10.26 -12.16
C PRO A 62 8.68 -9.75 -12.82
N ASN A 63 7.61 -10.53 -12.78
CA ASN A 63 6.31 -10.19 -13.37
C ASN A 63 5.30 -9.67 -12.34
N ALA A 64 5.67 -9.60 -11.05
CA ALA A 64 4.74 -9.33 -9.95
C ALA A 64 3.91 -8.04 -10.14
N VAL A 65 4.54 -6.98 -10.66
CA VAL A 65 3.87 -5.70 -10.94
C VAL A 65 2.86 -5.85 -12.08
N ASP A 66 3.24 -6.52 -13.17
CA ASP A 66 2.37 -6.69 -14.33
C ASP A 66 1.17 -7.58 -14.03
N GLU A 67 1.39 -8.67 -13.30
CA GLU A 67 0.30 -9.52 -12.84
C GLU A 67 -0.63 -8.79 -11.87
N THR A 68 -0.09 -7.89 -11.04
CA THR A 68 -0.90 -7.04 -10.13
C THR A 68 -1.79 -6.09 -10.92
N LEU A 69 -1.24 -5.42 -11.93
CA LEU A 69 -2.00 -4.54 -12.83
C LEU A 69 -3.06 -5.31 -13.62
N GLU A 70 -2.74 -6.51 -14.11
CA GLU A 70 -3.69 -7.39 -14.81
C GLU A 70 -4.83 -7.82 -13.89
N ARG A 71 -4.53 -8.20 -12.63
CA ARG A 71 -5.56 -8.54 -11.64
C ARG A 71 -6.45 -7.34 -11.35
N LEU A 72 -5.90 -6.15 -11.19
CA LEU A 72 -6.66 -4.92 -10.95
C LEU A 72 -7.42 -4.45 -12.22
N GLY A 73 -6.98 -4.85 -13.42
CA GLY A 73 -7.53 -4.39 -14.68
C GLY A 73 -7.27 -2.90 -14.95
N VAL A 74 -6.06 -2.42 -14.60
CA VAL A 74 -5.64 -1.02 -14.77
C VAL A 74 -4.23 -0.94 -15.36
N ASP A 75 -3.90 0.16 -16.03
CA ASP A 75 -2.57 0.35 -16.63
C ASP A 75 -1.52 0.87 -15.64
N TYR A 76 -1.98 1.49 -14.54
CA TYR A 76 -1.11 2.03 -13.50
C TYR A 76 -1.78 2.01 -12.12
N VAL A 77 -0.96 2.04 -11.07
CA VAL A 77 -1.38 2.36 -9.69
C VAL A 77 -0.81 3.71 -9.24
N ASP A 78 -1.51 4.38 -8.34
CA ASP A 78 -1.06 5.67 -7.81
C ASP A 78 0.04 5.46 -6.78
N LEU A 79 0.01 4.34 -6.04
CA LEU A 79 1.02 3.98 -5.06
C LEU A 79 1.23 2.46 -4.97
N LEU A 80 2.46 2.01 -5.15
CA LEU A 80 2.86 0.62 -4.96
C LEU A 80 3.76 0.46 -3.73
N TYR A 81 3.44 -0.49 -2.85
CA TYR A 81 4.18 -0.73 -1.60
C TYR A 81 4.95 -2.05 -1.57
N ILE A 82 6.04 -2.06 -0.81
CA ILE A 82 6.53 -3.26 -0.11
C ILE A 82 5.66 -3.50 1.12
N HIS A 83 5.03 -4.67 1.24
CA HIS A 83 4.06 -4.92 2.32
C HIS A 83 4.72 -5.21 3.68
N GLN A 84 5.86 -5.89 3.68
CA GLN A 84 6.59 -6.27 4.90
C GLN A 84 8.11 -6.23 4.68
N PRO A 85 8.92 -5.83 5.68
CA PRO A 85 10.38 -5.93 5.65
C PRO A 85 10.85 -7.39 5.87
N ALA A 86 10.38 -8.31 5.03
CA ALA A 86 10.66 -9.75 5.12
C ALA A 86 11.12 -10.31 3.78
N GLY A 87 11.84 -11.43 3.78
CA GLY A 87 12.45 -11.97 2.56
C GLY A 87 13.39 -10.97 1.89
N ASN A 88 13.55 -11.08 0.57
CA ASN A 88 14.40 -10.17 -0.20
C ASN A 88 13.67 -8.86 -0.56
N TRP A 89 13.30 -8.08 0.45
CA TRP A 89 12.55 -6.83 0.25
C TRP A 89 13.32 -5.79 -0.59
N LEU A 90 14.65 -5.85 -0.62
CA LEU A 90 15.47 -4.99 -1.50
C LEU A 90 15.21 -5.31 -2.98
N ALA A 91 15.14 -6.60 -3.36
CA ALA A 91 14.77 -6.99 -4.72
C ALA A 91 13.35 -6.50 -5.06
N GLY A 92 12.40 -6.65 -4.13
CA GLY A 92 11.07 -6.08 -4.27
C GLY A 92 11.11 -4.57 -4.48
N TYR A 93 11.92 -3.84 -3.70
CA TYR A 93 12.02 -2.39 -3.80
C TYR A 93 12.60 -1.95 -5.15
N ARG A 94 13.55 -2.70 -5.72
CA ARG A 94 14.03 -2.48 -7.09
C ARG A 94 12.93 -2.65 -8.14
N GLN A 95 11.98 -3.57 -7.92
CA GLN A 95 10.81 -3.69 -8.80
C GLN A 95 9.91 -2.47 -8.71
N LEU A 96 9.73 -1.89 -7.52
CA LEU A 96 8.98 -0.64 -7.33
C LEU A 96 9.64 0.52 -8.07
N GLU A 97 10.96 0.68 -7.94
CA GLU A 97 11.71 1.70 -8.68
C GLU A 97 11.59 1.53 -10.20
N LYS A 98 11.66 0.29 -10.68
CA LYS A 98 11.40 -0.01 -12.10
C LYS A 98 9.97 0.35 -12.51
N ALA A 99 8.97 0.00 -11.71
CA ALA A 99 7.58 0.34 -11.98
C ALA A 99 7.34 1.85 -12.02
N LEU A 100 8.04 2.61 -11.17
CA LEU A 100 8.02 4.07 -11.18
C LEU A 100 8.59 4.63 -12.48
N ARG A 101 9.76 4.15 -12.91
CA ARG A 101 10.40 4.56 -14.18
C ARG A 101 9.55 4.21 -15.40
N ASP A 102 8.92 3.03 -15.38
CA ASP A 102 8.08 2.54 -16.48
C ASP A 102 6.68 3.20 -16.49
N GLY A 103 6.35 4.06 -15.53
CA GLY A 103 5.04 4.71 -15.42
C GLY A 103 3.90 3.80 -14.93
N LYS A 104 4.21 2.58 -14.51
CA LYS A 104 3.28 1.58 -13.95
C LYS A 104 2.86 1.92 -12.51
N ALA A 105 3.68 2.67 -11.78
CA ALA A 105 3.35 3.27 -10.50
C ALA A 105 3.66 4.78 -10.53
N ARG A 106 2.78 5.62 -9.97
CA ARG A 106 3.06 7.07 -9.86
C ARG A 106 3.87 7.44 -8.62
N SER A 107 3.86 6.59 -7.61
CA SER A 107 4.62 6.74 -6.38
C SER A 107 4.92 5.36 -5.80
N ILE A 108 5.94 5.29 -4.96
CA ILE A 108 6.40 4.06 -4.32
C ILE A 108 6.44 4.24 -2.81
N GLY A 109 6.26 3.15 -2.09
CA GLY A 109 6.22 3.19 -0.63
C GLY A 109 6.66 1.89 0.01
N ILE A 110 6.73 1.95 1.34
CA ILE A 110 7.04 0.80 2.20
C ILE A 110 5.94 0.65 3.27
N SER A 111 5.78 -0.54 3.82
CA SER A 111 4.79 -0.79 4.86
C SER A 111 5.40 -1.63 5.98
N ASN A 112 5.10 -1.27 7.22
CA ASN A 112 5.57 -1.95 8.43
C ASN A 112 7.09 -1.93 8.64
N PHE A 113 7.76 -0.89 8.14
CA PHE A 113 9.19 -0.66 8.36
C PHE A 113 9.41 0.13 9.66
N GLU A 114 10.42 -0.28 10.43
CA GLU A 114 10.95 0.47 11.57
C GLU A 114 12.05 1.46 11.13
N GLY A 115 12.37 2.44 11.98
CA GLY A 115 13.35 3.49 11.67
C GLY A 115 14.71 2.99 11.16
N LYS A 116 15.25 1.90 11.75
CA LYS A 116 16.53 1.30 11.33
C LYS A 116 16.55 0.89 9.85
N TYR A 117 15.43 0.42 9.33
CA TYR A 117 15.35 -0.01 7.93
C TYR A 117 15.30 1.18 6.96
N ILE A 118 14.80 2.33 7.42
CA ILE A 118 14.78 3.57 6.62
C ILE A 118 16.21 4.09 6.45
N GLU A 119 17.02 4.03 7.50
CA GLU A 119 18.44 4.39 7.45
C GLU A 119 19.25 3.42 6.57
N GLU A 120 18.97 2.11 6.63
CA GLU A 120 19.57 1.15 5.70
C GLU A 120 19.20 1.44 4.24
N LEU A 121 17.94 1.80 4.01
CA LEU A 121 17.39 2.12 2.71
C LEU A 121 18.00 3.40 2.12
N GLU A 122 18.33 4.40 2.94
CA GLU A 122 18.95 5.66 2.53
C GLU A 122 20.21 5.44 1.67
N THR A 123 21.01 4.46 2.04
CA THR A 123 22.25 4.14 1.34
C THR A 123 22.05 3.27 0.09
N LYS A 124 20.82 2.79 -0.15
CA LYS A 124 20.52 1.74 -1.13
C LYS A 124 19.50 2.16 -2.18
N TRP A 125 18.53 3.03 -1.89
CA TRP A 125 17.53 3.41 -2.89
C TRP A 125 18.12 4.32 -4.00
N GLU A 126 17.59 4.19 -5.20
CA GLU A 126 17.70 5.18 -6.26
C GLU A 126 16.63 6.27 -6.06
N THR A 127 15.42 5.87 -5.63
CA THR A 127 14.33 6.79 -5.31
C THR A 127 13.81 6.51 -3.90
N ALA A 128 13.82 7.54 -3.04
CA ALA A 128 13.25 7.44 -1.70
C ALA A 128 11.73 7.20 -1.75
N PRO A 129 11.15 6.39 -0.84
CA PRO A 129 9.73 6.11 -0.83
C PRO A 129 8.95 7.36 -0.44
N GLN A 130 7.90 7.74 -1.17
CA GLN A 130 7.11 8.91 -0.80
C GLN A 130 6.19 8.65 0.41
N PHE A 131 5.86 7.38 0.66
CA PHE A 131 4.94 6.97 1.71
C PHE A 131 5.45 5.78 2.51
N ILE A 132 5.12 5.79 3.80
CA ILE A 132 5.18 4.61 4.66
C ILE A 132 3.81 4.29 5.24
N GLN A 133 3.36 3.04 5.14
CA GLN A 133 2.12 2.59 5.77
C GLN A 133 2.41 1.80 7.06
N VAL A 134 1.87 2.24 8.21
CA VAL A 134 2.09 1.57 9.52
C VAL A 134 0.84 1.59 10.38
N GLU A 135 0.78 0.71 11.39
CA GLU A 135 -0.20 0.80 12.46
C GLU A 135 -0.01 2.14 13.15
N ALA A 136 -1.06 2.95 13.14
CA ALA A 136 -1.07 4.18 13.92
C ALA A 136 -2.49 4.53 14.35
N HIS A 137 -2.65 4.88 15.62
CA HIS A 137 -3.93 5.23 16.22
C HIS A 137 -3.68 6.04 17.52
N PRO A 138 -4.70 6.59 18.20
CA PRO A 138 -4.47 7.44 19.38
C PRO A 138 -3.59 6.82 20.48
N TYR A 139 -3.63 5.50 20.65
CA TYR A 139 -2.78 4.76 21.62
C TYR A 139 -1.38 4.38 21.11
N PHE A 140 -1.12 4.53 19.81
CA PHE A 140 0.15 4.18 19.17
C PHE A 140 0.38 5.15 18.01
N THR A 141 0.86 6.33 18.34
CA THR A 141 0.88 7.47 17.40
C THR A 141 2.09 7.48 16.47
N GLN A 142 3.04 6.56 16.68
CA GLN A 142 4.29 6.45 15.92
C GLN A 142 5.17 7.71 16.05
N LYS A 143 5.31 8.26 17.27
CA LYS A 143 6.03 9.53 17.51
C LYS A 143 7.47 9.49 16.97
N ASP A 144 8.25 8.51 17.39
CA ASP A 144 9.67 8.42 17.03
C ASP A 144 9.85 8.17 15.53
N LEU A 145 9.01 7.30 14.96
CA LEU A 145 9.01 7.05 13.53
C LEU A 145 8.71 8.32 12.72
N ARG A 146 7.75 9.15 13.14
CA ARG A 146 7.45 10.42 12.46
C ARG A 146 8.66 11.36 12.43
N VAL A 147 9.41 11.46 13.53
CA VAL A 147 10.64 12.25 13.58
C VAL A 147 11.66 11.76 12.56
N THR A 148 11.82 10.44 12.41
CA THR A 148 12.70 9.87 11.37
C THR A 148 12.18 10.18 9.97
N LEU A 149 10.89 10.00 9.70
CA LEU A 149 10.29 10.21 8.38
C LEU A 149 10.39 11.66 7.90
N ASP A 150 10.27 12.62 8.81
CA ASP A 150 10.36 14.05 8.50
C ASP A 150 11.72 14.43 7.90
N LYS A 151 12.81 13.75 8.30
CA LYS A 151 14.16 13.96 7.73
C LYS A 151 14.23 13.67 6.23
N TYR A 152 13.41 12.72 5.77
CA TYR A 152 13.40 12.21 4.40
C TYR A 152 12.20 12.72 3.59
N GLY A 153 11.33 13.52 4.20
CA GLY A 153 10.08 13.97 3.57
C GLY A 153 9.04 12.87 3.35
N ILE A 154 9.20 11.70 3.97
CA ILE A 154 8.32 10.53 3.78
C ILE A 154 7.01 10.74 4.53
N LYS A 155 5.86 10.50 3.89
CA LYS A 155 4.54 10.68 4.51
C LYS A 155 4.02 9.39 5.14
N LEU A 156 3.54 9.48 6.38
CA LEU A 156 2.94 8.35 7.08
C LEU A 156 1.46 8.18 6.69
N MET A 157 1.12 7.00 6.21
CA MET A 157 -0.24 6.51 6.05
C MET A 157 -0.57 5.51 7.15
N SER A 158 -1.70 5.70 7.82
CA SER A 158 -2.08 4.92 8.98
C SER A 158 -3.06 3.81 8.60
N TRP A 159 -2.74 2.57 8.98
CA TRP A 159 -3.70 1.47 9.05
C TRP A 159 -4.15 1.24 10.51
N TYR A 160 -5.33 0.62 10.70
CA TYR A 160 -5.98 0.43 12.01
C TYR A 160 -6.24 1.72 12.82
N ARG A 161 -6.63 2.81 12.12
CA ARG A 161 -6.95 4.12 12.76
C ARG A 161 -7.90 4.04 13.95
N ARG A 162 -8.83 3.08 13.94
CA ARG A 162 -9.68 2.72 15.07
C ARG A 162 -9.30 1.30 15.52
N LYS A 163 -8.52 1.19 16.59
CA LYS A 163 -8.18 -0.12 17.17
C LYS A 163 -9.48 -0.82 17.60
N PRO A 164 -9.75 -2.07 17.16
CA PRO A 164 -10.89 -2.82 17.65
C PRO A 164 -10.82 -2.94 19.18
N MET A 165 -11.94 -2.76 19.88
CA MET A 165 -11.98 -2.86 21.35
C MET A 165 -11.41 -4.19 21.87
N ALA A 166 -11.56 -5.27 21.10
CA ALA A 166 -11.02 -6.60 21.43
C ALA A 166 -9.48 -6.68 21.44
N CYS A 167 -8.77 -5.68 20.91
CA CYS A 167 -7.30 -5.63 20.84
C CYS A 167 -6.69 -4.62 21.83
N LEU A 168 -7.51 -3.99 22.68
CA LEU A 168 -6.99 -3.21 23.80
C LEU A 168 -6.51 -4.17 24.89
N PRO A 169 -5.30 -4.01 25.44
CA PRO A 169 -4.94 -4.75 26.64
C PRO A 169 -6.01 -4.49 27.70
N SER A 170 -6.49 -5.55 28.37
CA SER A 170 -7.48 -5.40 29.43
C SER A 170 -6.95 -4.36 30.42
N PHE A 171 -7.68 -3.25 30.58
CA PHE A 171 -7.44 -2.36 31.70
C PHE A 171 -7.68 -3.20 32.97
N ARG A 172 -6.59 -3.58 33.65
CA ARG A 172 -6.60 -4.00 35.04
C ARG A 172 -6.17 -2.82 35.88
#